data_AF-A0A497DGW7-F1
#
_entry.id   AF-A0A497DGW7-F1
#
_cell.length_a   1.000
_cell.length_b   1.000
_cell.length_c   1.000
_cell.angle_alpha   90.00
_cell.angle_beta   90.00
_cell.angle_gamma   90.00
#
_symmetry.space_group_name_H-M   'P 1'
#
loop_
_entity.id
_entity.type
_entity.pdbx_description
1 polymer ?
#
loop_
_entity_poly.entity_id
_entity_poly.type
_entity_poly.pdbx_seq_one_letter_code
_entity_poly.pdbx_strand_id
1 'polypeptide(L)'
;MQGLKNNSCQCPHWGYMIQGVMRITYDDGTEEVLNAGDVFYLPAGHTGIIDEDTKAIEFNPEKEFGELGEHIAKKMAEMNGQSPKR
;
A
#
# COMPACT_ATOMS: atom_id res chain seq x y z
N MET A 1 -7.40 -0.50 7.90
CA MET A 1 -6.24 -0.98 8.70
C MET A 1 -5.41 0.22 9.09
N GLN A 2 -4.68 0.14 10.21
CA GLN A 2 -3.69 1.16 10.55
C GLN A 2 -2.34 0.80 9.90
N GLY A 3 -1.78 1.66 9.04
CA GLY A 3 -0.47 1.53 8.42
C GLY A 3 0.70 1.68 9.40
N LEU A 4 1.90 1.97 8.90
CA LEU A 4 3.12 2.15 9.72
C LEU A 4 3.15 3.56 10.34
N LYS A 5 4.33 4.17 10.50
CA LYS A 5 4.45 5.59 10.90
C LYS A 5 3.52 6.45 10.01
N ASN A 6 2.81 7.38 10.62
CA ASN A 6 1.81 8.24 9.96
C ASN A 6 0.63 7.50 9.31
N ASN A 7 0.40 6.22 9.64
CA ASN A 7 -0.64 5.41 9.04
C ASN A 7 -0.43 5.12 7.53
N SER A 8 0.77 5.32 7.00
CA SER A 8 1.12 5.16 5.59
C SER A 8 2.17 4.06 5.36
N CYS A 9 2.33 3.62 4.11
CA CYS A 9 3.42 2.74 3.67
C CYS A 9 4.74 3.50 3.65
N GLN A 10 5.79 2.89 4.20
CA GLN A 10 7.14 3.46 4.23
C GLN A 10 8.11 2.73 3.28
N CYS A 11 7.64 1.69 2.59
CA CYS A 11 8.39 1.05 1.51
C CYS A 11 8.22 1.89 0.24
N PRO A 12 9.29 2.21 -0.51
CA PRO A 12 9.15 2.83 -1.82
C PRO A 12 8.83 1.79 -2.90
N HIS A 13 7.89 2.12 -3.80
CA HIS A 13 7.40 1.22 -4.85
C HIS A 13 7.69 1.81 -6.24
N TRP A 14 8.19 1.00 -7.16
CA TRP A 14 8.22 1.32 -8.59
C TRP A 14 7.39 0.29 -9.33
N GLY A 15 6.71 0.70 -10.39
CA GLY A 15 5.91 -0.28 -11.10
C GLY A 15 5.31 0.18 -12.39
N TYR A 16 4.56 -0.75 -12.96
CA TYR A 16 3.76 -0.55 -14.15
C TYR A 16 2.34 -1.08 -13.92
N MET A 17 1.35 -0.24 -14.20
CA MET A 17 -0.05 -0.57 -14.07
C MET A 17 -0.55 -1.27 -15.33
N ILE A 18 -0.87 -2.56 -15.25
CA ILE A 18 -1.37 -3.35 -16.39
C ILE A 18 -2.86 -3.11 -16.59
N GLN A 19 -3.63 -3.04 -15.50
CA GLN A 19 -5.08 -2.88 -15.50
C GLN A 19 -5.52 -2.24 -14.18
N GLY A 20 -6.61 -1.47 -14.21
CA GLY A 20 -7.29 -0.97 -13.03
C GLY A 20 -7.00 0.50 -12.74
N VAL A 21 -7.47 0.94 -11.58
CA VAL A 21 -7.35 2.31 -11.09
C VAL A 21 -7.00 2.28 -9.61
N MET A 22 -5.92 2.97 -9.25
CA MET A 22 -5.49 3.13 -7.86
C MET A 22 -5.33 4.61 -7.54
N ARG A 23 -5.89 5.06 -6.41
CA ARG A 23 -5.63 6.39 -5.86
C ARG A 23 -4.54 6.31 -4.81
N ILE A 24 -3.54 7.17 -4.93
CA ILE A 24 -2.46 7.30 -3.96
C ILE A 24 -2.65 8.63 -3.22
N THR A 25 -2.61 8.58 -1.89
CA THR A 25 -2.57 9.77 -1.04
C THR A 25 -1.24 9.79 -0.28
N TYR A 26 -0.55 10.92 -0.33
CA TYR A 26 0.75 11.13 0.32
C TYR A 26 0.61 11.80 1.69
N ASP A 27 1.64 11.64 2.54
CA ASP A 27 1.68 12.25 3.88
C ASP A 27 1.59 13.80 3.86
N ASP A 28 1.97 14.43 2.75
CA ASP A 28 1.84 15.89 2.55
C ASP A 28 0.44 16.34 2.08
N GLY A 29 -0.47 15.39 1.91
CA GLY A 29 -1.85 15.60 1.46
C GLY A 29 -2.03 15.69 -0.05
N THR A 30 -0.96 15.54 -0.84
CA THR A 30 -1.10 15.42 -2.30
C THR A 30 -1.67 14.06 -2.68
N GLU A 31 -2.32 14.02 -3.84
CA GLU A 31 -2.92 12.80 -4.38
C GLU A 31 -2.57 12.63 -5.86
N GLU A 32 -2.50 11.38 -6.29
CA GLU A 32 -2.44 11.01 -7.69
C GLU A 32 -3.32 9.78 -7.96
N VAL A 33 -3.72 9.61 -9.22
CA VAL A 33 -4.47 8.44 -9.67
C VAL A 33 -3.66 7.74 -10.74
N LEU A 34 -3.33 6.47 -10.47
CA LEU A 34 -2.68 5.57 -11.39
C LEU A 34 -3.72 4.81 -12.20
N ASN A 35 -3.53 4.76 -13.52
CA ASN A 35 -4.40 4.11 -14.48
C ASN A 35 -3.63 3.05 -15.26
N ALA A 36 -4.36 2.15 -15.93
CA ALA A 36 -3.76 1.19 -16.85
C ALA A 36 -2.85 1.89 -17.89
N GLY A 37 -1.61 1.45 -17.99
CA GLY A 37 -0.57 2.03 -18.84
C GLY A 37 0.46 2.89 -18.10
N ASP A 38 0.19 3.27 -16.85
CA ASP A 38 1.10 4.15 -16.11
C ASP A 38 2.34 3.41 -15.60
N VAL A 39 3.51 4.04 -15.76
CA VAL A 39 4.73 3.73 -15.00
C VAL A 39 4.76 4.66 -13.81
N PHE A 40 4.98 4.12 -12.62
CA PHE A 40 4.89 4.90 -11.39
C PHE A 40 6.10 4.72 -10.48
N TYR A 41 6.30 5.73 -9.64
CA TYR A 41 7.18 5.70 -8.49
C TYR A 41 6.44 6.30 -7.29
N LEU A 42 6.27 5.52 -6.23
CA LEU A 42 5.63 5.94 -4.99
C LEU A 42 6.71 6.05 -3.91
N PRO A 43 7.14 7.27 -3.51
CA PRO A 43 8.08 7.45 -2.42
C PRO A 43 7.48 6.99 -1.08
N ALA A 44 8.33 6.72 -0.08
CA ALA A 44 7.88 6.43 1.27
C ALA A 44 6.96 7.53 1.83
N GLY A 45 5.90 7.14 2.55
CA GLY A 45 4.88 8.06 3.04
C GLY A 45 3.68 8.19 2.11
N HIS A 46 3.12 7.06 1.66
CA HIS A 46 1.92 7.03 0.82
C HIS A 46 0.91 5.96 1.28
N THR A 47 -0.35 6.12 0.87
CA THR A 47 -1.42 5.13 1.04
C THR A 47 -2.07 4.86 -0.30
N GLY A 48 -2.09 3.59 -0.72
CA GLY A 48 -2.79 3.15 -1.93
C GLY A 48 -4.22 2.69 -1.62
N ILE A 49 -5.18 3.17 -2.40
CA ILE A 49 -6.59 2.74 -2.38
C ILE A 49 -6.92 2.18 -3.76
N ILE A 50 -7.35 0.92 -3.79
CA ILE A 50 -7.80 0.24 -4.99
C ILE A 50 -9.24 0.68 -5.28
N ASP A 51 -9.43 1.49 -6.31
CA ASP A 51 -10.75 1.96 -6.73
C ASP A 51 -11.42 0.99 -7.71
N GLU A 52 -10.61 0.33 -8.56
CA GLU A 52 -11.06 -0.71 -9.48
C GLU A 52 -10.12 -1.93 -9.42
N ASP A 53 -10.61 -3.13 -9.78
CA ASP A 53 -9.81 -4.36 -9.81
C ASP A 53 -8.48 -4.16 -10.58
N THR A 54 -7.39 -4.27 -9.85
CA THR A 54 -6.07 -3.83 -10.29
C THR A 54 -5.11 -5.00 -10.57
N LYS A 55 -4.28 -4.85 -11.60
CA LYS A 55 -3.10 -5.69 -11.86
C LYS A 55 -1.91 -4.78 -12.12
N ALA A 56 -0.86 -4.94 -11.34
CA ALA A 56 0.39 -4.20 -11.49
C ALA A 56 1.60 -5.12 -11.34
N ILE A 57 2.73 -4.69 -11.90
CA ILE A 57 4.05 -5.23 -11.56
C ILE A 57 4.73 -4.20 -10.67
N GLU A 58 5.20 -4.63 -9.51
CA GLU A 58 5.87 -3.77 -8.54
C GLU A 58 7.25 -4.29 -8.17
N PHE A 59 8.19 -3.36 -8.03
CA PHE A 59 9.55 -3.58 -7.56
C PHE A 59 9.77 -2.78 -6.28
N ASN A 60 10.36 -3.43 -5.29
CA ASN A 60 10.53 -2.90 -3.94
C ASN A 60 11.89 -3.34 -3.38
N PRO A 61 12.54 -2.52 -2.53
CA PRO A 61 13.68 -2.98 -1.74
C PRO A 61 13.27 -4.11 -0.80
N GLU A 62 14.04 -5.21 -0.80
CA GLU A 62 13.70 -6.43 -0.08
C GLU A 62 13.49 -6.22 1.42
N LYS A 63 14.37 -5.42 2.04
CA LYS A 63 14.35 -5.17 3.49
C LYS A 63 13.07 -4.43 3.90
N GLU A 64 12.80 -3.30 3.28
CA GLU A 64 11.65 -2.45 3.56
C GLU A 64 10.33 -3.18 3.27
N PHE A 65 10.30 -4.00 2.21
CA PHE A 65 9.15 -4.83 1.89
C PHE A 65 8.91 -5.93 2.93
N GLY A 66 9.99 -6.54 3.44
CA GLY A 66 9.93 -7.49 4.55
C GLY A 66 9.33 -6.88 5.82
N GLU A 67 9.82 -5.70 6.22
CA GLU A 67 9.32 -4.95 7.38
C GLU A 67 7.83 -4.59 7.23
N LEU A 68 7.40 -4.18 6.04
CA LEU A 68 5.99 -3.93 5.72
C LEU A 68 5.16 -5.21 5.87
N GLY A 69 5.63 -6.33 5.32
CA GLY A 69 4.96 -7.62 5.39
C GLY A 69 4.77 -8.10 6.84
N GLU A 70 5.80 -7.98 7.67
CA GLU A 70 5.73 -8.32 9.11
C GLU A 70 4.67 -7.48 9.84
N HIS A 71 4.61 -6.17 9.55
CA HIS A 71 3.61 -5.28 10.14
C HIS A 71 2.19 -5.64 9.72
N ILE A 72 1.95 -5.88 8.42
CA ILE A 72 0.64 -6.31 7.91
C ILE A 72 0.22 -7.63 8.56
N ALA A 73 1.11 -8.61 8.62
CA ALA A 73 0.83 -9.91 9.24
C ALA A 73 0.42 -9.76 10.71
N LYS A 74 1.15 -8.92 11.46
CA LYS A 74 0.83 -8.60 12.85
C LYS A 74 -0.55 -7.94 12.99
N LYS A 75 -0.88 -6.95 12.15
CA LYS A 75 -2.17 -6.26 12.16
C LYS A 75 -3.34 -7.17 11.80
N MET A 76 -3.16 -8.06 10.83
CA MET A 76 -4.16 -9.08 10.50
C MET A 76 -4.42 -10.04 11.65
N ALA A 77 -3.36 -10.49 12.35
CA ALA A 77 -3.51 -11.34 13.52
C ALA A 77 -4.27 -10.64 14.67
N GLU A 78 -3.95 -9.37 14.95
CA GLU A 78 -4.66 -8.55 15.94
C GLU A 78 -6.16 -8.42 15.61
N MET A 79 -6.51 -8.16 14.34
CA MET A 79 -7.91 -8.06 13.89
C MET A 79 -8.68 -9.39 14.04
N ASN A 80 -8.04 -10.52 13.71
CA ASN A 80 -8.68 -11.85 13.83
C ASN A 80 -8.88 -12.27 15.29
N GLY A 81 -7.97 -11.85 16.19
CA GLY A 81 -8.09 -12.09 17.63
C GLY A 81 -9.14 -11.24 18.35
N GLN A 82 -9.66 -10.20 17.69
CA GLN A 82 -10.70 -9.29 18.21
C GLN A 82 -12.14 -9.72 17.86
N SER A 83 -12.36 -10.95 17.38
CA SER A 83 -13.71 -11.48 17.22
C SER A 83 -14.49 -11.34 18.54
N PRO A 84 -15.66 -10.69 18.56
CA PRO A 84 -16.34 -10.39 19.81
C PRO A 84 -16.68 -11.70 20.53
N LYS A 85 -16.22 -11.84 21.79
CA LYS A 85 -16.79 -12.83 22.70
C LYS A 85 -18.29 -12.54 22.78
N ARG A 86 -19.08 -13.48 22.26
CA ARG A 86 -20.54 -13.47 22.41
C ARG A 86 -20.92 -13.45 23.89
#